data_AF-A0AAD9UU18-F1
#
_entry.id   AF-A0AAD9UU18-F1
#
_cell.length_a   1.000
_cell.length_b   1.000
_cell.length_c   1.000
_cell.angle_alpha   90.00
_cell.angle_beta   90.00
_cell.angle_gamma   90.00
#
_symmetry.space_group_name_H-M   'P 1'
#
loop_
_entity.id
_entity.type
_entity.pdbx_description
1 polymer ?
#
loop_
_entity_poly.entity_id
_entity_poly.type
_entity_poly.pdbx_seq_one_letter_code
_entity_poly.pdbx_strand_id
1 'polypeptide(L)'
;MKEKLKKGNADAWDVTALVFILKFSEALKPIRNGSRWYKIKNAISKIQKVKNELISHFPKASLSQNTFERKVDILIQAVQDLLSPSDPLVAKLRTQRSESVFATDELLRYKQMIKDVHNNLLFLKKNLRASATVGTRSPDTSRDNGTLSSQMHLQIVRLEQGIIDARSVDLFPSLSIPAIFESPRYIQLVNTSFSLSYNFQWKDLTTFFQEFDDDSDMQLFAGIQLAASLSHQSRKGEALDLLDSLLPKVLQAKHRVVLHSRVKIHKAYILHDQGQDEEAWKEAEEAETMLISAFEEYAEDKGILHNIKANIILSLGKNDEADRERIIDHLNRCIHYCERATVDGSVTIVQATLRMALAHLGYYQHGILEDVPGADVRIAESILKHVSKSELLSERSKVYYTYGQSLFAYRKGNKKKAAELEDKVRENCEPYKLSSELQQLDMLKTLILGQPAFGPKQKKRGRC
;
A
#
# COMPACT_ATOMS: atom_id res chain seq x y z
N MET A 1 15.60 -47.10 11.75
CA MET A 1 14.25 -47.68 11.77
C MET A 1 13.34 -46.69 12.51
N LYS A 2 12.38 -46.10 11.78
CA LYS A 2 11.20 -45.28 12.19
C LYS A 2 11.34 -44.35 13.41
N GLU A 3 11.60 -43.05 13.19
CA GLU A 3 10.57 -41.98 13.06
C GLU A 3 9.74 -41.75 14.33
N LYS A 4 9.97 -40.60 15.00
CA LYS A 4 8.92 -39.66 15.39
C LYS A 4 9.49 -38.34 15.95
N LEU A 5 8.93 -37.26 15.39
CA LEU A 5 8.91 -35.85 15.80
C LEU A 5 10.22 -35.05 15.63
N LYS A 6 10.33 -34.45 14.43
CA LYS A 6 11.23 -33.34 14.11
C LYS A 6 10.91 -32.12 14.99
N LYS A 7 11.99 -31.48 15.44
CA LYS A 7 12.10 -30.22 16.19
C LYS A 7 11.04 -29.18 15.77
N GLY A 8 10.13 -28.88 16.68
CA GLY A 8 9.33 -27.65 16.67
C GLY A 8 10.10 -26.54 17.39
N ASN A 9 10.26 -25.42 16.70
CA ASN A 9 10.89 -24.19 17.16
C ASN A 9 10.10 -23.58 18.33
N ALA A 10 10.79 -23.03 19.32
CA ALA A 10 10.20 -22.51 20.56
C ALA A 10 9.55 -21.10 20.42
N ASP A 11 9.34 -20.61 19.20
CA ASP A 11 8.84 -19.24 18.95
C ASP A 11 7.32 -19.13 18.72
N ALA A 12 6.59 -20.25 18.76
CA ALA A 12 5.13 -20.25 18.69
C ALA A 12 4.50 -20.04 20.08
N TRP A 13 4.79 -18.89 20.70
CA TRP A 13 4.00 -18.34 21.79
C TRP A 13 3.55 -16.92 21.42
N ASP A 14 2.81 -16.80 20.32
CA ASP A 14 2.04 -15.59 20.12
C ASP A 14 0.87 -15.60 21.10
N VAL A 15 1.14 -15.06 22.28
CA VAL A 15 0.16 -14.77 23.33
C VAL A 15 -1.07 -14.05 22.75
N THR A 16 -0.90 -13.30 21.65
CA THR A 16 -2.02 -12.70 20.89
C THR A 16 -2.93 -13.76 20.29
N ALA A 17 -2.37 -14.75 19.60
CA ALA A 17 -3.10 -15.86 19.01
C ALA A 17 -3.78 -16.71 20.11
N LEU A 18 -3.11 -16.97 21.23
CA LEU A 18 -3.71 -17.71 22.36
C LEU A 18 -4.88 -16.93 23.00
N VAL A 19 -4.70 -15.62 23.25
CA VAL A 19 -5.76 -14.73 23.75
C VAL A 19 -6.92 -14.63 22.76
N PHE A 20 -6.62 -14.58 21.47
CA PHE A 20 -7.62 -14.52 20.40
C PHE A 20 -8.43 -15.82 20.32
N ILE A 21 -7.77 -16.98 20.30
CA ILE A 21 -8.43 -18.28 20.29
C ILE A 21 -9.28 -18.46 21.55
N LEU A 22 -8.76 -18.12 22.74
CA LEU A 22 -9.51 -18.28 23.98
C LEU A 22 -10.70 -17.30 24.11
N LYS A 23 -10.62 -16.09 23.54
CA LYS A 23 -11.73 -15.12 23.53
C LYS A 23 -12.80 -15.44 22.48
N PHE A 24 -12.38 -15.87 21.30
CA PHE A 24 -13.23 -15.86 20.11
C PHE A 24 -13.54 -17.25 19.53
N SER A 25 -12.93 -18.33 20.03
CA SER A 25 -13.27 -19.69 19.60
C SER A 25 -14.71 -20.09 19.94
N GLU A 26 -15.46 -20.52 18.94
CA GLU A 26 -16.84 -21.04 19.07
C GLU A 26 -16.88 -22.33 19.91
N ALA A 27 -15.79 -23.09 20.00
CA ALA A 27 -15.71 -24.29 20.83
C ALA A 27 -15.88 -23.99 22.33
N LEU A 28 -15.61 -22.75 22.75
CA LEU A 28 -15.76 -22.31 24.14
C LEU A 28 -17.13 -21.66 24.40
N LYS A 29 -17.95 -21.41 23.36
CA LYS A 29 -19.28 -20.78 23.45
C LYS A 29 -20.22 -21.45 24.47
N PRO A 30 -20.29 -22.79 24.59
CA PRO A 30 -21.17 -23.45 25.56
C PRO A 30 -20.82 -23.13 27.03
N ILE A 31 -19.56 -22.78 27.32
CA ILE A 31 -19.10 -22.53 28.68
C ILE A 31 -18.97 -21.03 29.01
N ARG A 32 -19.18 -20.12 28.04
CA ARG A 32 -18.97 -18.66 28.16
C ARG A 32 -19.82 -17.96 29.24
N ASN A 33 -20.88 -18.60 29.73
CA ASN A 33 -21.73 -18.06 30.78
C ASN A 33 -21.53 -18.74 32.14
N GLY A 34 -20.56 -19.66 32.25
CA GLY A 34 -20.30 -20.45 33.46
C GLY A 34 -19.11 -19.97 34.29
N SER A 35 -19.03 -20.45 35.54
CA SER A 35 -17.92 -20.17 36.47
C SER A 35 -16.54 -20.57 35.91
N ARG A 36 -16.50 -21.57 35.03
CA ARG A 36 -15.29 -22.01 34.32
C ARG A 36 -14.79 -20.95 33.31
N TRP A 37 -15.70 -20.23 32.65
CA TRP A 37 -15.31 -19.13 31.76
C TRP A 37 -14.78 -17.92 32.51
N TYR A 38 -15.27 -17.65 33.71
CA TYR A 38 -14.71 -16.59 34.55
C TYR A 38 -13.21 -16.84 34.86
N LYS A 39 -12.84 -18.10 35.12
CA LYS A 39 -11.43 -18.51 35.30
C LYS A 39 -10.61 -18.32 34.01
N ILE A 40 -11.15 -18.74 32.87
CA ILE A 40 -10.50 -18.57 31.55
C ILE A 40 -10.31 -17.09 31.20
N LYS A 41 -11.33 -16.25 31.41
CA LYS A 41 -11.28 -14.79 31.18
C LYS A 41 -10.24 -14.11 32.08
N ASN A 42 -10.13 -14.55 33.33
CA ASN A 42 -9.12 -14.05 34.27
C ASN A 42 -7.69 -14.44 33.84
N ALA A 43 -7.50 -15.69 33.41
CA ALA A 43 -6.22 -16.16 32.86
C ALA A 43 -5.80 -15.36 31.62
N ILE A 44 -6.72 -15.14 30.67
CA ILE A 44 -6.52 -14.29 29.48
C ILE A 44 -6.06 -12.88 29.87
N SER A 45 -6.73 -12.25 30.85
CA SER A 45 -6.40 -10.90 31.30
C SER A 45 -5.01 -10.83 31.93
N LYS A 46 -4.61 -11.85 32.71
CA LYS A 46 -3.30 -11.92 33.36
C LYS A 46 -2.18 -12.10 32.32
N ILE A 47 -2.39 -12.99 31.36
CA ILE A 47 -1.45 -13.24 30.24
C ILE A 47 -1.25 -11.96 29.41
N GLN A 48 -2.33 -11.27 29.06
CA GLN A 48 -2.29 -10.03 28.28
C GLN A 48 -1.56 -8.89 29.03
N LYS A 49 -1.71 -8.83 30.36
CA LYS A 49 -1.00 -7.86 31.21
C LYS A 49 0.51 -8.10 31.25
N VAL A 50 0.97 -9.35 31.26
CA VAL A 50 2.40 -9.68 31.21
C VAL A 50 2.99 -9.31 29.84
N LYS A 51 2.29 -9.61 28.74
CA LYS A 51 2.70 -9.23 27.38
C LYS A 51 2.90 -7.72 27.23
N ASN A 52 1.91 -6.93 27.61
CA ASN A 52 1.96 -5.47 27.44
C ASN A 52 3.08 -4.83 28.27
N GLU A 53 3.33 -5.36 29.48
CA GLU A 53 4.44 -4.93 30.32
C GLU A 53 5.80 -5.25 29.68
N LEU A 54 5.98 -6.47 29.14
CA LEU A 54 7.22 -6.89 28.49
C LEU A 54 7.53 -6.04 27.25
N ILE A 55 6.51 -5.70 26.46
CA ILE A 55 6.62 -4.76 25.34
C ILE A 55 6.97 -3.35 25.83
N SER A 56 6.44 -2.91 26.96
CA SER A 56 6.73 -1.57 27.51
C SER A 56 8.15 -1.43 28.08
N HIS A 57 8.79 -2.53 28.49
CA HIS A 57 10.18 -2.54 28.98
C HIS A 57 11.21 -2.89 27.91
N PHE A 58 10.77 -3.26 26.70
CA PHE A 58 11.62 -3.51 25.53
C PHE A 58 12.65 -2.39 25.26
N PRO A 59 12.35 -1.08 25.49
CA PRO A 59 13.33 0.00 25.35
C PRO A 59 14.31 0.15 26.52
N LYS A 60 14.04 -0.47 27.69
CA LYS A 60 14.79 -0.25 28.94
C LYS A 60 15.74 -1.40 29.31
N ALA A 61 15.68 -2.53 28.59
CA ALA A 61 16.58 -3.68 28.67
C ALA A 61 16.96 -4.16 30.09
N SER A 62 16.11 -3.95 31.09
CA SER A 62 16.18 -4.65 32.36
C SER A 62 14.83 -4.63 33.09
N LEU A 63 14.47 -5.79 33.63
CA LEU A 63 13.39 -5.97 34.61
C LEU A 63 14.08 -6.35 35.92
N SER A 64 13.64 -5.78 37.05
CA SER A 64 14.17 -6.25 38.34
C SER A 64 13.76 -7.70 38.56
N GLN A 65 14.64 -8.49 39.19
CA GLN A 65 14.42 -9.92 39.42
C GLN A 65 13.08 -10.20 40.13
N ASN A 66 12.75 -9.42 41.16
CA ASN A 66 11.45 -9.50 41.84
C ASN A 66 10.25 -9.23 40.92
N THR A 67 10.40 -8.34 39.93
CA THR A 67 9.34 -8.06 38.95
C THR A 67 9.24 -9.19 37.94
N PHE A 68 10.37 -9.73 37.49
CA PHE A 68 10.41 -10.86 36.58
C PHE A 68 9.77 -12.12 37.21
N GLU A 69 10.24 -12.54 38.39
CA GLU A 69 9.72 -13.69 39.12
C GLU A 69 8.22 -13.58 39.38
N ARG A 70 7.76 -12.40 39.85
CA ARG A 70 6.33 -12.15 40.09
C ARG A 70 5.50 -12.27 38.81
N LYS A 71 6.04 -11.94 37.64
CA LYS A 71 5.32 -12.00 36.36
C LYS A 71 5.33 -13.41 35.78
N VAL A 72 6.43 -14.15 35.94
CA VAL A 72 6.50 -15.58 35.63
C VAL A 72 5.53 -16.37 36.52
N ASP A 73 5.40 -16.01 37.80
CA ASP A 73 4.42 -16.63 38.70
C ASP A 73 2.96 -16.34 38.29
N ILE A 74 2.67 -15.11 37.86
CA ILE A 74 1.35 -14.76 37.30
C ILE A 74 1.05 -15.56 36.04
N LEU A 75 2.07 -15.81 35.21
CA LEU A 75 1.95 -16.59 33.97
C LEU A 75 1.76 -18.09 34.26
N ILE A 76 2.54 -18.67 35.19
CA ILE A 76 2.38 -20.05 35.65
C ILE A 76 0.97 -20.26 36.20
N GLN A 77 0.48 -19.36 37.06
CA GLN A 77 -0.86 -19.47 37.62
C GLN A 77 -1.95 -19.38 36.54
N ALA A 78 -1.80 -18.48 35.56
CA ALA A 78 -2.77 -18.34 34.47
C ALA A 78 -2.77 -19.56 33.52
N VAL A 79 -1.60 -20.18 33.30
CA VAL A 79 -1.49 -21.41 32.49
C VAL A 79 -2.02 -22.62 33.26
N GLN A 80 -1.84 -22.69 34.58
CA GLN A 80 -2.40 -23.74 35.43
C GLN A 80 -3.93 -23.65 35.60
N ASP A 81 -4.51 -22.46 35.44
CA ASP A 81 -5.96 -22.30 35.34
C ASP A 81 -6.53 -22.92 34.05
N LEU A 82 -5.67 -23.21 33.06
CA LEU A 82 -6.02 -23.73 31.72
C LEU A 82 -5.52 -25.17 31.47
N LEU A 83 -4.40 -25.56 32.06
CA LEU A 83 -3.69 -26.83 31.86
C LEU A 83 -3.35 -27.49 33.20
N SER A 84 -3.16 -28.82 33.19
CA SER A 84 -2.81 -29.56 34.41
C SER A 84 -1.48 -29.07 35.00
N PRO A 85 -1.31 -29.04 36.35
CA PRO A 85 -0.03 -28.69 36.98
C PRO A 85 1.16 -29.57 36.56
N SER A 86 0.89 -30.76 36.02
CA SER A 86 1.85 -31.73 35.48
C SER A 86 2.07 -31.59 33.96
N ASP A 87 1.46 -30.59 33.31
CA ASP A 87 1.68 -30.30 31.90
C ASP A 87 3.16 -29.89 31.66
N PRO A 88 3.85 -30.45 30.64
CA PRO A 88 5.25 -30.15 30.34
C PRO A 88 5.55 -28.65 30.19
N LEU A 89 4.55 -27.87 29.80
CA LEU A 89 4.66 -26.42 29.64
C LEU A 89 4.68 -25.69 30.98
N VAL A 90 3.87 -26.12 31.94
CA VAL A 90 3.89 -25.60 33.32
C VAL A 90 5.22 -25.91 33.99
N ALA A 91 5.80 -27.08 33.68
CA ALA A 91 7.14 -27.44 34.14
C ALA A 91 8.23 -26.55 33.54
N LYS A 92 8.20 -26.28 32.23
CA LYS A 92 9.17 -25.38 31.56
C LYS A 92 9.12 -23.95 32.10
N LEU A 93 7.92 -23.41 32.33
CA LEU A 93 7.76 -22.06 32.92
C LEU A 93 8.31 -21.98 34.34
N ARG A 94 8.20 -23.06 35.13
CA ARG A 94 8.84 -23.16 36.45
C ARG A 94 10.35 -23.20 36.37
N THR A 95 10.92 -23.86 35.36
CA THR A 95 12.37 -23.89 35.13
C THR A 95 12.91 -22.50 34.74
N GLN A 96 12.19 -21.77 33.89
CA GLN A 96 12.54 -20.41 33.47
C GLN A 96 12.46 -19.38 34.61
N ARG A 97 11.67 -19.64 35.65
CA ARG A 97 11.63 -18.81 36.87
C ARG A 97 12.99 -18.76 37.58
N SER A 98 13.80 -19.82 37.49
CA SER A 98 15.10 -19.96 38.16
C SER A 98 16.31 -19.64 37.28
N GLU A 99 16.11 -19.27 36.01
CA GLU A 99 17.20 -18.93 35.10
C GLU A 99 17.72 -17.51 35.37
N SER A 100 18.98 -17.40 35.79
CA SER A 100 19.64 -16.13 36.14
C SER A 100 20.55 -15.57 35.04
N VAL A 101 20.74 -16.29 33.94
CA VAL A 101 21.59 -15.90 32.82
C VAL A 101 20.86 -16.17 31.50
N PHE A 102 20.52 -15.09 30.81
CA PHE A 102 19.99 -15.15 29.45
C PHE A 102 21.16 -15.08 28.46
N ALA A 103 21.13 -15.89 27.39
CA ALA A 103 22.14 -15.84 26.34
C ALA A 103 22.13 -14.45 25.67
N THR A 104 23.01 -13.59 26.16
CA THR A 104 23.05 -12.16 25.85
C THR A 104 23.58 -11.85 24.46
N ASP A 105 24.05 -12.82 23.67
CA ASP A 105 24.73 -12.53 22.40
C ASP A 105 23.78 -12.05 21.29
N GLU A 106 22.53 -12.50 21.28
CA GLU A 106 21.49 -11.96 20.38
C GLU A 106 20.99 -10.60 20.86
N LEU A 107 20.84 -10.43 22.18
CA LEU A 107 20.41 -9.18 22.80
C LEU A 107 21.51 -8.11 22.74
N LEU A 108 22.79 -8.50 22.77
CA LEU A 108 23.97 -7.67 22.58
C LEU A 108 24.12 -7.27 21.12
N ARG A 109 23.85 -8.17 20.17
CA ARG A 109 23.78 -7.84 18.73
C ARG A 109 22.64 -6.86 18.44
N TYR A 110 21.46 -7.10 19.01
CA TYR A 110 20.33 -6.17 18.91
C TYR A 110 20.61 -4.82 19.59
N LYS A 111 21.26 -4.83 20.76
CA LYS A 111 21.67 -3.61 21.48
C LYS A 111 22.77 -2.85 20.76
N GLN A 112 23.70 -3.54 20.10
CA GLN A 112 24.74 -2.94 19.26
C GLN A 112 24.11 -2.29 18.03
N MET A 113 23.18 -2.99 17.37
CA MET A 113 22.38 -2.45 16.27
C MET A 113 21.59 -1.20 16.69
N ILE A 114 20.94 -1.21 17.87
CA ILE A 114 20.27 -0.03 18.42
C ILE A 114 21.28 1.08 18.78
N LYS A 115 22.46 0.74 19.28
CA LYS A 115 23.53 1.72 19.59
C LYS A 115 24.05 2.39 18.33
N ASP A 116 24.20 1.64 17.25
CA ASP A 116 24.66 2.14 15.95
C ASP A 116 23.57 3.03 15.33
N VAL A 117 22.30 2.61 15.40
CA VAL A 117 21.14 3.45 15.04
C VAL A 117 21.07 4.73 15.90
N HIS A 118 21.33 4.63 17.21
CA HIS A 118 21.32 5.77 18.14
C HIS A 118 22.49 6.73 17.92
N ASN A 119 23.69 6.21 17.63
CA ASN A 119 24.87 7.01 17.29
C ASN A 119 24.69 7.71 15.93
N ASN A 120 24.07 7.04 14.96
CA ASN A 120 23.67 7.63 13.69
C ASN A 120 22.62 8.73 13.88
N LEU A 121 21.65 8.54 14.78
CA LEU A 121 20.69 9.56 15.22
C LEU A 121 21.35 10.73 15.96
N LEU A 122 22.40 10.49 16.75
CA LEU A 122 23.15 11.52 17.47
C LEU A 122 24.04 12.34 16.53
N PHE A 123 24.65 11.69 15.54
CA PHE A 123 25.36 12.33 14.43
C PHE A 123 24.38 13.20 13.60
N LEU A 124 23.16 12.69 13.36
CA LEU A 124 22.04 13.42 12.76
C LEU A 124 21.68 14.69 13.55
N LYS A 125 21.52 14.57 14.88
CA LYS A 125 21.18 15.68 15.78
C LYS A 125 22.28 16.75 15.84
N LYS A 126 23.55 16.34 15.71
CA LYS A 126 24.70 17.25 15.68
C LYS A 126 24.78 18.01 14.34
N ASN A 127 24.47 17.36 13.22
CA ASN A 127 24.42 17.98 11.90
C ASN A 127 23.20 18.92 11.71
N LEU A 128 22.06 18.57 12.32
CA LEU A 128 20.87 19.43 12.40
C LEU A 128 21.13 20.70 13.23
N ARG A 129 21.89 20.60 14.34
CA ARG A 129 22.31 21.78 15.12
C ARG A 129 23.36 22.62 14.39
N ALA A 130 24.30 22.01 13.66
CA ALA A 130 25.30 22.75 12.90
C ALA A 130 24.68 23.58 11.75
N SER A 131 23.65 23.05 11.07
CA SER A 131 22.93 23.79 10.02
C SER A 131 21.98 24.87 10.54
N ALA A 132 21.52 24.78 11.80
CA ALA A 132 20.70 25.81 12.43
C ALA A 132 21.50 27.01 13.00
N THR A 133 22.84 26.92 13.05
CA THR A 133 23.68 27.97 13.66
C THR A 133 24.34 28.90 12.62
N VAL A 134 24.22 28.63 11.32
CA VAL A 134 24.67 29.56 10.26
C VAL A 134 23.45 30.26 9.67
N GLY A 135 23.06 31.38 10.30
CA GLY A 135 21.98 32.24 9.81
C GLY A 135 21.07 32.82 10.90
N THR A 136 21.63 33.36 11.98
CA THR A 136 20.85 34.17 12.93
C THR A 136 20.61 35.57 12.35
N ARG A 137 19.37 35.85 11.95
CA ARG A 137 18.70 37.14 12.15
C ARG A 137 17.17 36.96 12.11
N SER A 138 16.59 37.08 13.30
CA SER A 138 15.21 37.39 13.77
C SER A 138 13.94 37.10 12.94
N PRO A 139 12.80 36.90 13.64
CA PRO A 139 11.76 35.97 13.23
C PRO A 139 10.59 36.67 12.55
N ASP A 140 10.15 36.11 11.41
CA ASP A 140 8.76 36.20 10.99
C ASP A 140 8.16 34.79 11.02
N THR A 141 7.09 34.68 11.78
CA THR A 141 6.29 33.48 12.01
C THR A 141 5.61 33.03 10.73
N SER A 142 6.14 31.97 10.10
CA SER A 142 5.42 31.05 9.20
C SER A 142 6.43 30.14 8.49
N ARG A 143 6.84 29.01 9.08
CA ARG A 143 7.70 28.04 8.34
C ARG A 143 7.39 26.57 8.66
N ASP A 144 6.85 25.93 7.63
CA ASP A 144 7.28 24.64 7.04
C ASP A 144 7.25 23.35 7.89
N ASN A 145 6.05 22.87 8.17
CA ASN A 145 5.82 21.45 8.49
C ASN A 145 6.01 20.52 7.26
N GLY A 146 5.88 21.04 6.04
CA GLY A 146 5.98 20.25 4.81
C GLY A 146 7.38 19.70 4.54
N THR A 147 8.41 20.53 4.74
CA THR A 147 9.81 20.16 4.46
C THR A 147 10.33 19.08 5.42
N LEU A 148 9.89 19.12 6.68
CA LEU A 148 10.25 18.12 7.70
C LEU A 148 9.59 16.76 7.42
N SER A 149 8.31 16.76 7.00
CA SER A 149 7.57 15.55 6.64
C SER A 149 8.16 14.88 5.40
N SER A 150 8.49 15.65 4.36
CA SER A 150 9.12 15.14 3.14
C SER A 150 10.50 14.53 3.41
N GLN A 151 11.30 15.15 4.29
CA GLN A 151 12.61 14.61 4.69
C GLN A 151 12.51 13.34 5.54
N MET A 152 11.51 13.25 6.44
CA MET A 152 11.28 12.02 7.22
C MET A 152 10.81 10.87 6.32
N HIS A 153 9.97 11.15 5.32
CA HIS A 153 9.46 10.14 4.40
C HIS A 153 10.53 9.62 3.44
N LEU A 154 11.38 10.50 2.86
CA LEU A 154 12.52 10.09 2.02
C LEU A 154 13.51 9.18 2.78
N GLN A 155 13.61 9.34 4.11
CA GLN A 155 14.46 8.51 4.96
C GLN A 155 13.81 7.17 5.36
N ILE A 156 12.48 7.13 5.52
CA ILE A 156 11.73 5.87 5.66
C ILE A 156 11.85 5.03 4.38
N VAL A 157 11.71 5.67 3.22
CA VAL A 157 11.91 5.03 1.90
C VAL A 157 13.31 4.41 1.77
N ARG A 158 14.36 5.13 2.20
CA ARG A 158 15.74 4.60 2.20
C ARG A 158 15.95 3.45 3.20
N LEU A 159 15.28 3.47 4.34
CA LEU A 159 15.31 2.38 5.33
C LEU A 159 14.57 1.15 4.82
N GLU A 160 13.42 1.32 4.18
CA GLU A 160 12.67 0.24 3.54
C GLU A 160 13.46 -0.37 2.39
N GLN A 161 14.10 0.45 1.56
CA GLN A 161 15.01 -0.02 0.50
C GLN A 161 16.20 -0.78 1.08
N GLY A 162 16.82 -0.28 2.16
CA GLY A 162 17.89 -1.00 2.86
C GLY A 162 17.43 -2.32 3.49
N ILE A 163 16.18 -2.43 3.92
CA ILE A 163 15.58 -3.68 4.40
C ILE A 163 15.32 -4.64 3.23
N ILE A 164 14.87 -4.13 2.08
CA ILE A 164 14.68 -4.91 0.85
C ILE A 164 16.02 -5.44 0.34
N ASP A 165 17.06 -4.63 0.33
CA ASP A 165 18.41 -5.02 -0.09
C ASP A 165 19.04 -6.01 0.92
N ALA A 166 18.73 -5.88 2.21
CA ALA A 166 19.15 -6.82 3.27
C ALA A 166 18.38 -8.16 3.26
N ARG A 167 17.30 -8.32 2.47
CA ARG A 167 16.62 -9.60 2.24
C ARG A 167 17.44 -10.58 1.40
N SER A 168 18.62 -10.18 0.91
CA SER A 168 19.53 -11.08 0.18
C SER A 168 20.29 -12.08 1.08
N VAL A 169 20.04 -12.08 2.40
CA VAL A 169 20.64 -13.02 3.35
C VAL A 169 19.53 -13.87 3.97
N ASP A 170 19.52 -15.17 3.63
CA ASP A 170 18.55 -16.23 3.94
C ASP A 170 18.11 -16.39 5.42
N LEU A 171 17.38 -15.42 5.99
CA LEU A 171 16.97 -15.49 7.40
C LEU A 171 15.47 -15.27 7.67
N PHE A 172 14.63 -15.12 6.64
CA PHE A 172 13.17 -15.02 6.82
C PHE A 172 12.45 -16.25 6.25
N PRO A 173 11.42 -16.78 6.92
CA PRO A 173 10.54 -17.78 6.32
C PRO A 173 9.88 -17.18 5.06
N SER A 174 9.86 -17.94 3.96
CA SER A 174 9.17 -17.57 2.73
C SER A 174 7.71 -17.21 3.02
N LEU A 175 7.29 -16.03 2.59
CA LEU A 175 5.87 -15.64 2.68
C LEU A 175 5.04 -16.59 1.80
N SER A 176 3.90 -17.01 2.33
CA SER A 176 2.92 -17.77 1.56
C SER A 176 2.10 -16.83 0.66
N ILE A 177 1.69 -17.32 -0.50
CA ILE A 177 0.76 -16.60 -1.37
C ILE A 177 -0.67 -17.04 -0.98
N PRO A 178 -1.65 -16.14 -0.87
CA PRO A 178 -3.03 -16.53 -0.63
C PRO A 178 -3.50 -17.55 -1.67
N ALA A 179 -4.05 -18.67 -1.23
CA ALA A 179 -4.43 -19.79 -2.11
C ALA A 179 -5.37 -19.41 -3.27
N ILE A 180 -6.11 -18.31 -3.13
CA ILE A 180 -6.98 -17.80 -4.19
C ILE A 180 -6.20 -17.26 -5.40
N PHE A 181 -5.00 -16.73 -5.19
CA PHE A 181 -4.14 -16.19 -6.26
C PHE A 181 -3.50 -17.27 -7.12
N GLU A 182 -3.49 -18.52 -6.62
CA GLU A 182 -3.05 -19.69 -7.37
C GLU A 182 -4.20 -20.35 -8.17
N SER A 183 -5.45 -19.89 -7.97
CA SER A 183 -6.61 -20.44 -8.68
C SER A 183 -6.56 -20.05 -10.17
N PRO A 184 -6.59 -21.03 -11.11
CA PRO A 184 -6.64 -20.73 -12.54
C PRO A 184 -7.85 -19.89 -12.94
N ARG A 185 -9.00 -20.14 -12.29
CA ARG A 185 -10.25 -19.41 -12.54
C ARG A 185 -10.15 -17.95 -12.09
N TYR A 186 -9.44 -17.70 -10.99
CA TYR A 186 -9.13 -16.34 -10.53
C TYR A 186 -8.19 -15.62 -11.50
N ILE A 187 -7.09 -16.28 -11.90
CA ILE A 187 -6.11 -15.70 -12.82
C ILE A 187 -6.79 -15.34 -14.16
N GLN A 188 -7.66 -16.22 -14.66
CA GLN A 188 -8.47 -15.95 -15.85
C GLN A 188 -9.38 -14.73 -15.65
N LEU A 189 -10.11 -14.65 -14.54
CA LEU A 189 -10.97 -13.51 -14.21
C LEU A 189 -10.18 -12.19 -14.28
N VAL A 190 -9.04 -12.11 -13.62
CA VAL A 190 -8.25 -10.87 -13.54
C VAL A 190 -7.61 -10.53 -14.88
N ASN A 191 -6.91 -11.48 -15.51
CA ASN A 191 -6.19 -11.23 -16.77
C ASN A 191 -7.14 -10.86 -17.91
N THR A 192 -8.23 -11.61 -18.07
CA THR A 192 -9.20 -11.36 -19.14
C THR A 192 -9.95 -10.06 -18.90
N SER A 193 -10.41 -9.78 -17.67
CA SER A 193 -11.11 -8.52 -17.39
C SER A 193 -10.22 -7.30 -17.63
N PHE A 194 -8.95 -7.33 -17.22
CA PHE A 194 -8.01 -6.26 -17.54
C PHE A 194 -7.75 -6.15 -19.04
N SER A 195 -7.46 -7.24 -19.72
CA SER A 195 -7.22 -7.21 -21.17
C SER A 195 -8.39 -6.58 -21.93
N LEU A 196 -9.63 -6.99 -21.65
CA LEU A 196 -10.83 -6.44 -22.27
C LEU A 196 -11.03 -4.96 -21.88
N SER A 197 -10.86 -4.63 -20.60
CA SER A 197 -11.08 -3.27 -20.09
C SER A 197 -10.07 -2.26 -20.63
N TYR A 198 -8.78 -2.61 -20.71
CA TYR A 198 -7.73 -1.70 -21.21
C TYR A 198 -7.76 -1.56 -22.74
N ASN A 199 -8.48 -2.44 -23.44
CA ASN A 199 -8.72 -2.37 -24.89
C ASN A 199 -10.15 -1.91 -25.24
N PHE A 200 -10.89 -1.35 -24.28
CA PHE A 200 -12.22 -0.77 -24.47
C PHE A 200 -13.30 -1.74 -25.00
N GLN A 201 -13.15 -3.04 -24.74
CA GLN A 201 -14.07 -4.10 -25.19
C GLN A 201 -15.23 -4.30 -24.21
N TRP A 202 -16.04 -3.26 -24.00
CA TRP A 202 -17.04 -3.21 -22.93
C TRP A 202 -18.16 -4.25 -23.03
N LYS A 203 -18.58 -4.59 -24.25
CA LYS A 203 -19.63 -5.58 -24.50
C LYS A 203 -19.17 -6.99 -24.12
N ASP A 204 -17.97 -7.35 -24.56
CA ASP A 204 -17.37 -8.65 -24.28
C ASP A 204 -17.05 -8.79 -22.79
N LEU A 205 -16.58 -7.70 -22.17
CA LEU A 205 -16.35 -7.63 -20.72
C LEU A 205 -17.61 -7.85 -19.89
N THR A 206 -18.74 -7.25 -20.30
CA THR A 206 -20.03 -7.45 -19.64
C THR A 206 -20.50 -8.90 -19.74
N THR A 207 -20.30 -9.53 -20.90
CA THR A 207 -20.65 -10.94 -21.13
C THR A 207 -19.75 -11.85 -20.30
N PHE A 208 -18.45 -11.57 -20.26
CA PHE A 208 -17.46 -12.34 -19.51
C PHE A 208 -17.77 -12.42 -18.01
N PHE A 209 -18.20 -11.32 -17.39
CA PHE A 209 -18.54 -11.34 -15.96
C PHE A 209 -19.76 -12.21 -15.62
N GLN A 210 -20.65 -12.51 -16.58
CA GLN A 210 -21.80 -13.40 -16.36
C GLN A 210 -21.39 -14.86 -16.13
N GLU A 211 -20.14 -15.24 -16.48
CA GLU A 211 -19.60 -16.58 -16.23
C GLU A 211 -19.29 -16.86 -14.75
N PHE A 212 -19.42 -15.85 -13.88
CA PHE A 212 -19.07 -15.91 -12.46
C PHE A 212 -20.28 -15.76 -11.51
N ASP A 213 -21.46 -16.22 -11.92
CA ASP A 213 -22.72 -16.11 -11.16
C ASP A 213 -22.94 -17.25 -10.13
N ASP A 214 -21.87 -17.75 -9.50
CA ASP A 214 -21.98 -18.76 -8.43
C ASP A 214 -21.93 -18.13 -7.03
N ASP A 215 -22.44 -18.82 -6.00
CA ASP A 215 -22.41 -18.35 -4.61
C ASP A 215 -21.04 -18.59 -3.96
N SER A 216 -20.00 -17.98 -4.53
CA SER A 216 -18.61 -18.13 -4.10
C SER A 216 -17.87 -16.79 -3.99
N ASP A 217 -16.72 -16.80 -3.30
CA ASP A 217 -15.80 -15.67 -3.27
C ASP A 217 -15.41 -15.18 -4.67
N MET A 218 -15.45 -16.04 -5.71
CA MET A 218 -15.19 -15.63 -7.11
C MET A 218 -16.21 -14.61 -7.61
N GLN A 219 -17.49 -14.74 -7.26
CA GLN A 219 -18.52 -13.76 -7.64
C GLN A 219 -18.22 -12.40 -7.03
N LEU A 220 -17.67 -12.36 -5.80
CA LEU A 220 -17.26 -11.11 -5.16
C LEU A 220 -16.05 -10.49 -5.87
N PHE A 221 -15.05 -11.29 -6.25
CA PHE A 221 -13.93 -10.80 -7.07
C PHE A 221 -14.41 -10.27 -8.43
N ALA A 222 -15.33 -10.98 -9.08
CA ALA A 222 -15.90 -10.55 -10.36
C ALA A 222 -16.70 -9.25 -10.22
N GLY A 223 -17.49 -9.12 -9.14
CA GLY A 223 -18.21 -7.88 -8.83
C GLY A 223 -17.28 -6.69 -8.59
N ILE A 224 -16.15 -6.89 -7.90
CA ILE A 224 -15.14 -5.84 -7.70
C ILE A 224 -14.48 -5.45 -9.04
N GLN A 225 -14.13 -6.43 -9.88
CA GLN A 225 -13.56 -6.16 -11.21
C GLN A 225 -14.55 -5.48 -12.14
N LEU A 226 -15.84 -5.80 -12.04
CA LEU A 226 -16.91 -5.10 -12.74
C LEU A 226 -16.98 -3.63 -12.28
N ALA A 227 -16.91 -3.36 -10.97
CA ALA A 227 -16.86 -1.98 -10.48
C ALA A 227 -15.63 -1.21 -10.99
N ALA A 228 -14.45 -1.83 -11.01
CA ALA A 228 -13.26 -1.25 -11.60
C ALA A 228 -13.47 -0.92 -13.10
N SER A 229 -14.11 -1.83 -13.83
CA SER A 229 -14.44 -1.68 -15.26
C SER A 229 -15.47 -0.59 -15.53
N LEU A 230 -16.47 -0.42 -14.64
CA LEU A 230 -17.42 0.69 -14.69
C LEU A 230 -16.70 2.02 -14.44
N SER A 231 -15.79 2.06 -13.47
CA SER A 231 -14.93 3.22 -13.23
C SER A 231 -14.12 3.57 -14.48
N HIS A 232 -13.53 2.58 -15.16
CA HIS A 232 -12.82 2.78 -16.42
C HIS A 232 -13.69 3.31 -17.58
N GLN A 233 -15.02 3.21 -17.50
CA GLN A 233 -15.97 3.78 -18.47
C GLN A 233 -16.51 5.15 -18.02
N SER A 234 -15.86 5.79 -17.04
CA SER A 234 -16.33 7.03 -16.39
C SER A 234 -17.68 6.89 -15.66
N ARG A 235 -18.16 5.66 -15.39
CA ARG A 235 -19.42 5.40 -14.64
C ARG A 235 -19.15 5.29 -13.14
N LYS A 236 -18.60 6.38 -12.57
CA LYS A 236 -18.07 6.42 -11.20
C LYS A 236 -19.12 6.17 -10.11
N GLY A 237 -20.30 6.75 -10.25
CA GLY A 237 -21.40 6.57 -9.29
C GLY A 237 -21.85 5.11 -9.21
N GLU A 238 -22.09 4.50 -10.37
CA GLU A 238 -22.49 3.08 -10.46
C GLU A 238 -21.41 2.13 -9.92
N ALA A 239 -20.14 2.45 -10.18
CA ALA A 239 -19.02 1.69 -9.63
C ALA A 239 -18.99 1.76 -8.09
N LEU A 240 -19.23 2.94 -7.52
CA LEU A 240 -19.24 3.13 -6.07
C LEU A 240 -20.42 2.40 -5.41
N ASP A 241 -21.62 2.56 -5.97
CA ASP A 241 -22.84 1.88 -5.50
C ASP A 241 -22.66 0.35 -5.52
N LEU A 242 -22.02 -0.18 -6.57
CA LEU A 242 -21.71 -1.60 -6.67
C LEU A 242 -20.74 -2.03 -5.56
N LEU A 243 -19.63 -1.31 -5.35
CA LEU A 243 -18.67 -1.63 -4.28
C LEU A 243 -19.31 -1.59 -2.89
N ASP A 244 -20.18 -0.62 -2.62
CA ASP A 244 -20.92 -0.51 -1.37
C ASP A 244 -21.89 -1.68 -1.17
N SER A 245 -22.58 -2.10 -2.23
CA SER A 245 -23.50 -3.24 -2.18
C SER A 245 -22.79 -4.57 -1.91
N LEU A 246 -21.52 -4.71 -2.32
CA LEU A 246 -20.73 -5.93 -2.11
C LEU A 246 -20.17 -6.04 -0.69
N LEU A 247 -19.96 -4.91 0.00
CA LEU A 247 -19.26 -4.86 1.27
C LEU A 247 -19.82 -5.80 2.36
N PRO A 248 -21.15 -5.91 2.59
CA PRO A 248 -21.69 -6.83 3.60
C PRO A 248 -21.32 -8.29 3.33
N LYS A 249 -21.31 -8.71 2.06
CA LYS A 249 -20.94 -10.08 1.66
C LYS A 249 -19.42 -10.29 1.75
N VAL A 250 -18.64 -9.30 1.34
CA VAL A 250 -17.17 -9.31 1.45
C VAL A 250 -16.71 -9.54 2.90
N LEU A 251 -17.38 -8.93 3.88
CA LEU A 251 -17.03 -9.11 5.30
C LEU A 251 -17.28 -10.54 5.82
N GLN A 252 -18.14 -11.30 5.15
CA GLN A 252 -18.48 -12.69 5.51
C GLN A 252 -17.71 -13.73 4.69
N ALA A 253 -16.98 -13.30 3.65
CA ALA A 253 -16.27 -14.17 2.72
C ALA A 253 -15.07 -14.90 3.34
N LYS A 254 -14.65 -16.00 2.69
CA LYS A 254 -13.47 -16.77 3.12
C LYS A 254 -12.18 -15.96 2.96
N HIS A 255 -12.05 -15.25 1.83
CA HIS A 255 -10.93 -14.39 1.47
C HIS A 255 -11.20 -12.90 1.80
N ARG A 256 -11.99 -12.63 2.85
CA ARG A 256 -12.45 -11.28 3.24
C ARG A 256 -11.37 -10.21 3.33
N VAL A 257 -10.14 -10.54 3.75
CA VAL A 257 -9.06 -9.54 3.90
C VAL A 257 -8.67 -8.97 2.52
N VAL A 258 -8.44 -9.85 1.55
CA VAL A 258 -8.10 -9.49 0.17
C VAL A 258 -9.28 -8.82 -0.53
N LEU A 259 -10.49 -9.36 -0.36
CA LEU A 259 -11.68 -8.76 -0.97
C LEU A 259 -11.95 -7.36 -0.41
N HIS A 260 -11.82 -7.16 0.90
CA HIS A 260 -12.06 -5.86 1.52
C HIS A 260 -10.98 -4.85 1.15
N SER A 261 -9.69 -5.24 1.14
CA SER A 261 -8.62 -4.34 0.71
C SER A 261 -8.81 -3.89 -0.74
N ARG A 262 -9.27 -4.79 -1.64
CA ARG A 262 -9.60 -4.41 -3.03
C ARG A 262 -10.77 -3.44 -3.14
N VAL A 263 -11.83 -3.65 -2.36
CA VAL A 263 -12.94 -2.69 -2.30
C VAL A 263 -12.40 -1.31 -1.90
N LYS A 264 -11.55 -1.24 -0.88
CA LYS A 264 -10.90 0.00 -0.41
C LYS A 264 -10.01 0.63 -1.49
N ILE A 265 -9.17 -0.15 -2.17
CA ILE A 265 -8.31 0.33 -3.26
C ILE A 265 -9.13 0.90 -4.41
N HIS A 266 -10.18 0.20 -4.86
CA HIS A 266 -11.00 0.68 -5.97
C HIS A 266 -11.87 1.88 -5.58
N LYS A 267 -12.34 1.95 -4.33
CA LYS A 267 -12.95 3.18 -3.80
C LYS A 267 -11.99 4.35 -3.84
N ALA A 268 -10.72 4.16 -3.45
CA ALA A 268 -9.72 5.21 -3.54
C ALA A 268 -9.56 5.75 -4.98
N TYR A 269 -9.54 4.88 -6.00
CA TYR A 269 -9.56 5.32 -7.41
C TYR A 269 -10.78 6.16 -7.75
N ILE A 270 -11.98 5.70 -7.37
CA ILE A 270 -13.23 6.39 -7.71
C ILE A 270 -13.31 7.75 -7.01
N LEU A 271 -12.94 7.83 -5.73
CA LEU A 271 -12.92 9.06 -4.94
C LEU A 271 -11.89 10.05 -5.49
N HIS A 272 -10.68 9.57 -5.84
CA HIS A 272 -9.65 10.38 -6.49
C HIS A 272 -10.17 10.99 -7.80
N ASP A 273 -10.79 10.17 -8.66
CA ASP A 273 -11.35 10.65 -9.93
C ASP A 273 -12.50 11.66 -9.74
N GLN A 274 -13.14 11.66 -8.57
CA GLN A 274 -14.18 12.64 -8.18
C GLN A 274 -13.60 13.89 -7.48
N GLY A 275 -12.27 13.98 -7.32
CA GLY A 275 -11.58 15.08 -6.63
C GLY A 275 -11.68 15.02 -5.11
N GLN A 276 -12.02 13.85 -4.54
CA GLN A 276 -12.12 13.60 -3.09
C GLN A 276 -10.83 12.93 -2.59
N ASP A 277 -9.70 13.60 -2.80
CA ASP A 277 -8.37 13.00 -2.63
C ASP A 277 -8.02 12.67 -1.17
N GLU A 278 -8.52 13.44 -0.19
CA GLU A 278 -8.30 13.16 1.23
C GLU A 278 -9.03 11.88 1.66
N GLU A 279 -10.28 11.71 1.21
CA GLU A 279 -11.04 10.49 1.42
C GLU A 279 -10.41 9.31 0.66
N ALA A 280 -9.94 9.53 -0.56
CA ALA A 280 -9.21 8.52 -1.34
C ALA A 280 -7.94 8.05 -0.62
N TRP A 281 -7.17 8.98 -0.05
CA TRP A 281 -5.96 8.66 0.73
C TRP A 281 -6.30 7.81 1.95
N LYS A 282 -7.36 8.17 2.67
CA LYS A 282 -7.82 7.38 3.83
C LYS A 282 -8.20 5.95 3.44
N GLU A 283 -8.94 5.76 2.35
CA GLU A 283 -9.28 4.42 1.86
C GLU A 283 -8.02 3.62 1.46
N ALA A 284 -7.03 4.26 0.85
CA ALA A 284 -5.74 3.64 0.51
C ALA A 284 -4.92 3.25 1.75
N GLU A 285 -4.86 4.08 2.79
CA GLU A 285 -4.16 3.78 4.06
C GLU A 285 -4.85 2.63 4.82
N GLU A 286 -6.18 2.60 4.82
CA GLU A 286 -6.93 1.48 5.39
C GLU A 286 -6.64 0.17 4.63
N ALA A 287 -6.59 0.21 3.30
CA ALA A 287 -6.21 -0.95 2.49
C ALA A 287 -4.77 -1.41 2.77
N GLU A 288 -3.82 -0.48 2.86
CA GLU A 288 -2.42 -0.81 3.17
C GLU A 288 -2.31 -1.53 4.51
N THR A 289 -3.00 -1.04 5.53
CA THR A 289 -3.03 -1.64 6.87
C THR A 289 -3.56 -3.08 6.84
N MET A 290 -4.56 -3.37 5.99
CA MET A 290 -5.08 -4.73 5.82
C MET A 290 -4.09 -5.68 5.14
N LEU A 291 -3.18 -5.15 4.31
CA LEU A 291 -2.20 -5.90 3.53
C LEU A 291 -0.85 -6.07 4.26
N ILE A 292 -0.75 -5.63 5.53
CA ILE A 292 0.40 -5.90 6.40
C ILE A 292 0.27 -7.32 6.97
N SER A 293 1.12 -8.23 6.50
CA SER A 293 1.19 -9.61 7.00
C SER A 293 2.65 -10.06 7.14
N ALA A 294 2.91 -10.81 8.22
CA ALA A 294 4.19 -11.48 8.44
C ALA A 294 4.26 -12.87 7.78
N PHE A 295 3.14 -13.34 7.21
CA PHE A 295 2.98 -14.71 6.72
C PHE A 295 2.51 -14.80 5.27
N GLU A 296 1.84 -13.75 4.76
CA GLU A 296 1.25 -13.73 3.43
C GLU A 296 1.80 -12.58 2.59
N GLU A 297 2.09 -12.85 1.32
CA GLU A 297 2.46 -11.85 0.33
C GLU A 297 1.26 -11.48 -0.56
N TYR A 298 0.91 -10.20 -0.58
CA TYR A 298 -0.17 -9.64 -1.40
C TYR A 298 0.38 -8.76 -2.53
N ALA A 299 1.28 -9.32 -3.34
CA ALA A 299 1.97 -8.56 -4.37
C ALA A 299 0.99 -7.85 -5.34
N GLU A 300 -0.04 -8.55 -5.81
CA GLU A 300 -1.03 -7.96 -6.71
C GLU A 300 -1.72 -6.72 -6.12
N ASP A 301 -2.27 -6.82 -4.91
CA ASP A 301 -2.99 -5.71 -4.27
C ASP A 301 -2.05 -4.56 -3.90
N LYS A 302 -0.82 -4.85 -3.47
CA LYS A 302 0.20 -3.84 -3.18
C LYS A 302 0.64 -3.08 -4.43
N GLY A 303 0.71 -3.76 -5.58
CA GLY A 303 0.96 -3.12 -6.86
C GLY A 303 -0.10 -2.08 -7.18
N ILE A 304 -1.37 -2.48 -7.13
CA ILE A 304 -2.51 -1.59 -7.43
C ILE A 304 -2.61 -0.45 -6.41
N LEU A 305 -2.36 -0.73 -5.12
CA LEU A 305 -2.36 0.23 -4.03
C LEU A 305 -1.31 1.34 -4.24
N HIS A 306 -0.07 0.98 -4.57
CA HIS A 306 0.96 1.99 -4.79
C HIS A 306 0.70 2.82 -6.04
N ASN A 307 0.06 2.25 -7.07
CA ASN A 307 -0.38 3.03 -8.22
C ASN A 307 -1.42 4.10 -7.84
N ILE A 308 -2.44 3.78 -7.03
CA ILE A 308 -3.41 4.79 -6.59
C ILE A 308 -2.78 5.83 -5.66
N LYS A 309 -1.89 5.44 -4.74
CA LYS A 309 -1.18 6.40 -3.89
C LYS A 309 -0.36 7.41 -4.72
N ALA A 310 0.31 6.94 -5.78
CA ALA A 310 1.00 7.83 -6.71
C ALA A 310 0.03 8.83 -7.39
N ASN A 311 -1.14 8.36 -7.82
CA ASN A 311 -2.16 9.22 -8.47
C ASN A 311 -2.76 10.25 -7.50
N ILE A 312 -3.01 9.87 -6.24
CA ILE A 312 -3.50 10.81 -5.23
C ILE A 312 -2.45 11.90 -4.95
N ILE A 313 -1.16 11.54 -4.85
CA ILE A 313 -0.08 12.53 -4.66
C ILE A 313 0.06 13.44 -5.89
N LEU A 314 -0.11 12.91 -7.11
CA LEU A 314 -0.17 13.71 -8.34
C LEU A 314 -1.28 14.78 -8.32
N SER A 315 -2.31 14.62 -7.48
CA SER A 315 -3.40 15.60 -7.33
C SER A 315 -3.24 16.51 -6.13
N LEU A 316 -2.94 15.97 -4.94
CA LEU A 316 -2.79 16.72 -3.68
C LEU A 316 -1.50 17.53 -3.57
N GLY A 317 -0.47 17.16 -4.34
CA GLY A 317 0.87 17.70 -4.20
C GLY A 317 0.95 19.21 -4.41
N LYS A 318 2.05 19.79 -3.93
CA LYS A 318 2.47 21.17 -4.19
C LYS A 318 3.16 21.32 -5.56
N ASN A 319 3.27 20.22 -6.31
CA ASN A 319 4.00 20.10 -7.57
C ASN A 319 5.49 20.44 -7.44
N ASP A 320 6.07 20.11 -6.28
CA ASP A 320 7.48 20.30 -6.03
C ASP A 320 8.30 19.01 -6.31
N GLU A 321 9.62 19.14 -6.22
CA GLU A 321 10.54 18.04 -6.44
C GLU A 321 10.32 16.88 -5.45
N ALA A 322 9.96 17.18 -4.20
CA ALA A 322 9.72 16.15 -3.19
C ALA A 322 8.47 15.33 -3.52
N ASP A 323 7.40 15.96 -4.01
CA ASP A 323 6.23 15.23 -4.46
C ASP A 323 6.54 14.36 -5.67
N ARG A 324 7.32 14.88 -6.63
CA ARG A 324 7.79 14.06 -7.77
C ARG A 324 8.57 12.84 -7.30
N GLU A 325 9.52 12.98 -6.39
CA GLU A 325 10.28 11.86 -5.83
C GLU A 325 9.34 10.81 -5.19
N ARG A 326 8.33 11.25 -4.43
CA ARG A 326 7.34 10.36 -3.81
C ARG A 326 6.47 9.63 -4.82
N ILE A 327 6.04 10.33 -5.88
CA ILE A 327 5.27 9.74 -6.99
C ILE A 327 6.11 8.64 -7.64
N ILE A 328 7.37 8.93 -7.98
CA ILE A 328 8.26 7.97 -8.62
C ILE A 328 8.55 6.78 -7.71
N ASP A 329 8.75 6.98 -6.40
CA ASP A 329 8.92 5.89 -5.43
C ASP A 329 7.70 4.94 -5.43
N HIS A 330 6.49 5.48 -5.33
CA HIS A 330 5.28 4.66 -5.38
C HIS A 330 5.10 3.95 -6.72
N LEU A 331 5.41 4.59 -7.86
CA LEU A 331 5.35 3.94 -9.17
C LEU A 331 6.39 2.82 -9.31
N ASN A 332 7.59 2.98 -8.77
CA ASN A 332 8.60 1.91 -8.73
C ASN A 332 8.13 0.74 -7.85
N ARG A 333 7.54 1.01 -6.69
CA ARG A 333 6.94 -0.04 -5.84
C ARG A 333 5.80 -0.76 -6.55
N CYS A 334 4.96 -0.03 -7.29
CA CYS A 334 3.92 -0.62 -8.12
C CYS A 334 4.51 -1.64 -9.09
N ILE A 335 5.55 -1.25 -9.84
CA ILE A 335 6.23 -2.14 -10.80
C ILE A 335 6.81 -3.36 -10.09
N HIS A 336 7.57 -3.14 -9.01
CA HIS A 336 8.20 -4.21 -8.23
C HIS A 336 7.18 -5.28 -7.78
N TYR A 337 6.02 -4.85 -7.29
CA TYR A 337 4.98 -5.77 -6.86
C TYR A 337 4.23 -6.42 -8.02
N CYS A 338 3.98 -5.70 -9.12
CA CYS A 338 3.37 -6.28 -10.31
C CYS A 338 4.25 -7.38 -10.96
N GLU A 339 5.58 -7.23 -10.92
CA GLU A 339 6.52 -8.27 -11.40
C GLU A 339 6.49 -9.56 -10.56
N ARG A 340 5.99 -9.48 -9.32
CA ARG A 340 5.87 -10.59 -8.37
C ARG A 340 4.44 -11.14 -8.27
N ALA A 341 3.47 -10.53 -8.96
CA ALA A 341 2.08 -10.96 -8.93
C ALA A 341 1.90 -12.27 -9.70
N THR A 342 0.87 -13.06 -9.34
CA THR A 342 0.52 -14.29 -10.06
C THR A 342 -0.28 -14.03 -11.34
N VAL A 343 -0.91 -12.85 -11.42
CA VAL A 343 -1.64 -12.36 -12.59
C VAL A 343 -0.74 -11.55 -13.51
N ASP A 344 -1.16 -11.37 -14.76
CA ASP A 344 -0.41 -10.56 -15.73
C ASP A 344 -0.45 -9.06 -15.36
N GLY A 345 0.66 -8.58 -14.80
CA GLY A 345 0.85 -7.18 -14.43
C GLY A 345 1.37 -6.29 -15.56
N SER A 346 1.62 -6.81 -16.77
CA SER A 346 2.34 -6.10 -17.84
C SER A 346 1.72 -4.75 -18.21
N VAL A 347 0.39 -4.70 -18.35
CA VAL A 347 -0.34 -3.47 -18.67
C VAL A 347 -0.17 -2.43 -17.55
N THR A 348 -0.26 -2.85 -16.29
CA THR A 348 -0.09 -1.97 -15.13
C THR A 348 1.35 -1.45 -15.05
N ILE A 349 2.35 -2.29 -15.31
CA ILE A 349 3.76 -1.90 -15.36
C ILE A 349 3.98 -0.83 -16.43
N VAL A 350 3.45 -1.03 -17.63
CA VAL A 350 3.52 -0.04 -18.72
C VAL A 350 2.85 1.27 -18.31
N GLN A 351 1.66 1.21 -17.71
CA GLN A 351 0.92 2.39 -17.24
C GLN A 351 1.67 3.16 -16.14
N ALA A 352 2.27 2.46 -15.17
CA ALA A 352 3.10 3.07 -14.14
C ALA A 352 4.35 3.72 -14.75
N THR A 353 4.98 3.04 -15.71
CA THR A 353 6.14 3.54 -16.44
C THR A 353 5.84 4.80 -17.25
N LEU A 354 4.70 4.83 -17.94
CA LEU A 354 4.22 6.01 -18.64
C LEU A 354 3.94 7.17 -17.67
N ARG A 355 3.30 6.90 -16.52
CA ARG A 355 3.08 7.92 -15.48
C ARG A 355 4.40 8.49 -14.94
N MET A 356 5.45 7.68 -14.79
CA MET A 356 6.77 8.19 -14.40
C MET A 356 7.30 9.19 -15.43
N ALA A 357 7.19 8.87 -16.72
CA ALA A 357 7.59 9.81 -17.78
C ALA A 357 6.79 11.12 -17.70
N LEU A 358 5.48 11.04 -17.44
CA LEU A 358 4.63 12.23 -17.27
C LEU A 358 5.05 13.07 -16.06
N ALA A 359 5.34 12.45 -14.92
CA ALA A 359 5.81 13.14 -13.73
C ALA A 359 7.14 13.88 -13.99
N HIS A 360 8.08 13.26 -14.71
CA HIS A 360 9.31 13.94 -15.15
C HIS A 360 9.05 15.08 -16.14
N LEU A 361 8.01 14.96 -16.98
CA LEU A 361 7.58 16.04 -17.87
C LEU A 361 6.78 17.14 -17.16
N GLY A 362 6.61 17.06 -15.84
CA GLY A 362 5.94 18.06 -15.00
C GLY A 362 4.42 18.01 -15.07
N TYR A 363 3.85 16.85 -15.40
CA TYR A 363 2.41 16.63 -15.35
C TYR A 363 1.93 16.38 -13.92
N TYR A 364 0.86 17.08 -13.53
CA TYR A 364 0.08 16.87 -12.30
C TYR A 364 -1.41 16.94 -12.64
N GLN A 365 -2.27 16.40 -11.77
CA GLN A 365 -3.70 16.27 -12.08
C GLN A 365 -4.41 17.63 -12.16
N HIS A 366 -3.89 18.65 -11.47
CA HIS A 366 -4.45 20.01 -11.45
C HIS A 366 -3.66 21.00 -12.33
N GLY A 367 -2.68 20.53 -13.10
CA GLY A 367 -1.92 21.38 -14.01
C GLY A 367 -0.62 20.77 -14.51
N ILE A 368 -0.02 21.40 -15.51
CA ILE A 368 1.28 21.03 -16.04
C ILE A 368 2.25 22.18 -15.74
N LEU A 369 3.40 21.89 -15.15
CA LEU A 369 4.41 22.89 -14.81
C LEU A 369 4.82 23.70 -16.05
N GLU A 370 5.03 25.01 -15.91
CA GLU A 370 5.46 25.85 -17.03
C GLU A 370 6.83 25.42 -17.55
N ASP A 371 7.76 25.15 -16.64
CA ASP A 371 9.11 24.72 -16.92
C ASP A 371 9.49 23.46 -16.13
N VAL A 372 10.39 22.65 -16.70
CA VAL A 372 10.96 21.46 -16.05
C VAL A 372 12.46 21.37 -16.32
N PRO A 373 13.26 20.82 -15.38
CA PRO A 373 14.67 20.62 -15.60
C PRO A 373 14.97 19.78 -16.85
N GLY A 374 15.96 20.19 -17.65
CA GLY A 374 16.35 19.43 -18.85
C GLY A 374 16.84 18.00 -18.56
N ALA A 375 17.26 17.71 -17.33
CA ALA A 375 17.57 16.36 -16.89
C ALA A 375 16.32 15.46 -16.85
N ASP A 376 15.22 15.97 -16.31
CA ASP A 376 13.95 15.23 -16.27
C ASP A 376 13.40 14.97 -17.67
N VAL A 377 13.53 15.93 -18.59
CA VAL A 377 13.14 15.75 -20.00
C VAL A 377 13.92 14.60 -20.66
N ARG A 378 15.21 14.44 -20.34
CA ARG A 378 16.03 13.33 -20.86
C ARG A 378 15.63 11.98 -20.25
N ILE A 379 15.27 11.96 -18.96
CA ILE A 379 14.78 10.74 -18.30
C ILE A 379 13.46 10.30 -18.95
N ALA A 380 12.50 11.23 -19.10
CA ALA A 380 11.24 10.96 -19.78
C ALA A 380 11.44 10.47 -21.23
N GLU A 381 12.39 11.05 -21.96
CA GLU A 381 12.77 10.60 -23.31
C GLU A 381 13.23 9.13 -23.32
N SER A 382 14.09 8.75 -22.37
CA SER A 382 14.57 7.38 -22.22
C SER A 382 13.43 6.40 -21.92
N ILE A 383 12.53 6.78 -21.02
CA ILE A 383 11.37 5.97 -20.65
C ILE A 383 10.45 5.77 -21.86
N LEU A 384 10.09 6.84 -22.57
CA LEU A 384 9.22 6.75 -23.75
C LEU A 384 9.85 5.88 -24.85
N LYS A 385 11.17 6.00 -25.09
CA LYS A 385 11.93 5.14 -26.03
C LYS A 385 11.99 3.67 -25.59
N HIS A 386 11.93 3.41 -24.29
CA HIS A 386 11.87 2.05 -23.78
C HIS A 386 10.48 1.45 -24.02
N VAL A 387 9.42 2.16 -23.65
CA VAL A 387 8.02 1.72 -23.86
C VAL A 387 7.69 1.53 -25.34
N SER A 388 8.29 2.33 -26.23
CA SER A 388 8.09 2.17 -27.68
C SER A 388 8.59 0.85 -28.25
N LYS A 389 9.41 0.10 -27.50
CA LYS A 389 9.97 -1.20 -27.89
C LYS A 389 9.13 -2.38 -27.38
N SER A 390 8.11 -2.14 -26.56
CA SER A 390 7.22 -3.19 -26.04
C SER A 390 6.37 -3.79 -27.15
N GLU A 391 6.19 -5.12 -27.15
CA GLU A 391 5.65 -5.88 -28.29
C GLU A 391 4.23 -5.50 -28.70
N LEU A 392 3.35 -5.10 -27.77
CA LEU A 392 2.07 -4.44 -28.06
C LEU A 392 1.57 -3.65 -26.85
N LEU A 393 1.20 -2.38 -27.05
CA LEU A 393 0.51 -1.57 -26.04
C LEU A 393 -1.00 -1.80 -26.13
N SER A 394 -1.70 -1.89 -24.99
CA SER A 394 -3.17 -1.81 -24.95
C SER A 394 -3.66 -0.46 -25.47
N GLU A 395 -4.92 -0.38 -25.91
CA GLU A 395 -5.49 0.87 -26.45
C GLU A 395 -5.38 2.03 -25.45
N ARG A 396 -5.67 1.80 -24.18
CA ARG A 396 -5.48 2.81 -23.13
C ARG A 396 -3.99 3.16 -22.91
N SER A 397 -3.06 2.20 -23.02
CA SER A 397 -1.62 2.52 -22.95
C SER A 397 -1.15 3.35 -24.14
N LYS A 398 -1.73 3.17 -25.33
CA LYS A 398 -1.45 4.02 -26.50
C LYS A 398 -1.90 5.47 -26.28
N VAL A 399 -3.03 5.67 -25.60
CA VAL A 399 -3.52 7.01 -25.20
C VAL A 399 -2.47 7.73 -24.35
N TYR A 400 -2.06 7.13 -23.22
CA TYR A 400 -1.07 7.74 -22.33
C TYR A 400 0.32 7.87 -22.95
N TYR A 401 0.73 6.90 -23.77
CA TYR A 401 2.00 6.98 -24.50
C TYR A 401 2.03 8.18 -25.45
N THR A 402 0.98 8.35 -26.25
CA THR A 402 0.89 9.43 -27.24
C THR A 402 0.69 10.78 -26.53
N TYR A 403 -0.02 10.83 -25.41
CA TYR A 403 -0.08 12.01 -24.53
C TYR A 403 1.32 12.40 -24.06
N GLY A 404 2.10 11.43 -23.55
CA GLY A 404 3.48 11.64 -23.13
C GLY A 404 4.39 12.12 -24.27
N GLN A 405 4.22 11.58 -25.48
CA GLN A 405 4.93 12.06 -26.67
C GLN A 405 4.57 13.51 -27.03
N SER A 406 3.29 13.89 -26.91
CA SER A 406 2.84 15.26 -27.16
C SER A 406 3.47 16.24 -26.17
N LEU A 407 3.38 15.94 -24.87
CA LEU A 407 4.00 16.77 -23.83
C LEU A 407 5.52 16.84 -23.98
N PHE A 408 6.18 15.73 -24.31
CA PHE A 408 7.61 15.71 -24.60
C PHE A 408 7.98 16.59 -25.81
N ALA A 409 7.20 16.54 -26.91
CA ALA A 409 7.41 17.38 -28.08
C ALA A 409 7.28 18.88 -27.73
N TYR A 410 6.32 19.23 -26.87
CA TYR A 410 6.18 20.58 -26.33
C TYR A 410 7.43 21.00 -25.55
N ARG A 411 7.95 20.15 -24.65
CA ARG A 411 9.19 20.43 -23.89
C ARG A 411 10.43 20.60 -24.77
N LYS A 412 10.45 19.99 -25.95
CA LYS A 412 11.51 20.19 -26.96
C LYS A 412 11.32 21.45 -27.81
N GLY A 413 10.28 22.25 -27.55
CA GLY A 413 9.94 23.45 -28.32
C GLY A 413 9.19 23.18 -29.63
N ASN A 414 8.81 21.92 -29.90
CA ASN A 414 8.11 21.56 -31.13
C ASN A 414 6.58 21.60 -30.93
N LYS A 415 6.04 22.82 -30.83
CA LYS A 415 4.60 23.05 -30.59
C LYS A 415 3.69 22.46 -31.66
N LYS A 416 4.12 22.53 -32.93
CA LYS A 416 3.36 21.94 -34.05
C LYS A 416 3.20 20.44 -33.86
N LYS A 417 4.30 19.73 -33.57
CA LYS A 417 4.23 18.28 -33.34
C LYS A 417 3.45 17.92 -32.09
N ALA A 418 3.55 18.72 -31.03
CA ALA A 418 2.77 18.53 -29.82
C ALA A 418 1.26 18.61 -30.10
N ALA A 419 0.82 19.64 -30.84
CA ALA A 419 -0.58 19.80 -31.23
C ALA A 419 -1.09 18.63 -32.08
N GLU A 420 -0.34 18.22 -33.13
CA GLU A 420 -0.70 17.07 -33.97
C GLU A 420 -0.87 15.76 -33.15
N LEU A 421 -0.02 15.56 -32.14
CA LEU A 421 -0.10 14.39 -31.27
C LEU A 421 -1.27 14.49 -30.27
N GLU A 422 -1.55 15.68 -29.74
CA GLU A 422 -2.70 15.90 -28.84
C GLU A 422 -4.03 15.65 -29.57
N ASP A 423 -4.21 16.23 -30.75
CA ASP A 423 -5.41 16.03 -31.57
C ASP A 423 -5.59 14.54 -31.90
N LYS A 424 -4.51 13.82 -32.23
CA LYS A 424 -4.55 12.37 -32.47
C LYS A 424 -5.02 11.58 -31.25
N VAL A 425 -4.59 11.93 -30.03
CA VAL A 425 -5.04 11.24 -28.82
C VAL A 425 -6.49 11.54 -28.52
N ARG A 426 -6.91 12.79 -28.75
CA ARG A 426 -8.29 13.21 -28.57
C ARG A 426 -9.25 12.43 -29.44
N GLU A 427 -8.93 12.28 -30.74
CA GLU A 427 -9.70 11.46 -31.69
C GLU A 427 -9.84 10.00 -31.22
N ASN A 428 -8.83 9.45 -30.52
CA ASN A 428 -8.90 8.10 -29.95
C ASN A 428 -9.77 8.00 -28.68
N CYS A 429 -9.93 9.10 -27.93
CA CYS A 429 -10.66 9.11 -26.66
C CYS A 429 -12.16 9.39 -26.83
N GLU A 430 -12.53 10.23 -27.80
CA GLU A 430 -13.91 10.67 -28.04
C GLU A 430 -14.91 9.52 -28.28
N PRO A 431 -14.63 8.51 -29.12
CA PRO A 431 -15.57 7.42 -29.40
C PRO A 431 -15.96 6.62 -28.15
N TYR A 432 -15.07 6.55 -27.16
CA TYR A 432 -15.25 5.80 -25.92
C TYR A 432 -15.71 6.68 -24.75
N LYS A 433 -15.92 7.99 -24.98
CA LYS A 433 -16.36 8.96 -23.96
C LYS A 433 -15.50 8.96 -22.69
N LEU A 434 -14.18 8.86 -22.87
CA LEU A 434 -13.19 8.86 -21.80
C LEU A 434 -13.03 10.26 -21.20
N SER A 435 -14.00 10.69 -20.38
CA SER A 435 -14.11 12.06 -19.89
C SER A 435 -12.88 12.54 -19.11
N SER A 436 -12.26 11.68 -18.32
CA SER A 436 -11.09 12.02 -17.51
C SER A 436 -9.86 12.27 -18.39
N GLU A 437 -9.61 11.41 -19.36
CA GLU A 437 -8.53 11.56 -20.33
C GLU A 437 -8.74 12.80 -21.22
N LEU A 438 -9.98 13.10 -21.63
CA LEU A 438 -10.32 14.31 -22.37
C LEU A 438 -10.03 15.58 -21.55
N GLN A 439 -10.35 15.59 -20.26
CA GLN A 439 -10.02 16.71 -19.37
C GLN A 439 -8.50 16.92 -19.24
N GLN A 440 -7.72 15.84 -19.20
CA GLN A 440 -6.25 15.92 -19.20
C GLN A 440 -5.72 16.51 -20.51
N LEU A 441 -6.29 16.11 -21.64
CA LEU A 441 -5.94 16.66 -22.95
C LEU A 441 -6.29 18.15 -23.06
N ASP A 442 -7.35 18.63 -22.41
CA ASP A 442 -7.69 20.05 -22.37
C ASP A 442 -6.61 20.87 -21.66
N MET A 443 -6.04 20.36 -20.56
CA MET A 443 -4.90 21.00 -19.89
C MET A 443 -3.67 21.05 -20.80
N LEU A 444 -3.36 19.95 -21.49
CA LEU A 444 -2.23 19.87 -22.42
C LEU A 444 -2.40 20.82 -23.61
N LYS A 445 -3.60 20.88 -24.21
CA LYS A 445 -3.92 21.80 -25.30
C LYS A 445 -3.74 23.25 -24.87
N THR A 446 -4.20 23.59 -23.66
CA THR A 446 -4.05 24.93 -23.09
C THR A 446 -2.59 25.34 -22.96
N LEU A 447 -1.74 24.43 -22.46
CA LEU A 447 -0.29 24.62 -22.38
C LEU A 447 0.34 24.83 -23.77
N ILE A 448 0.00 23.98 -24.74
CA ILE A 448 0.57 24.04 -26.11
C ILE A 448 0.23 25.39 -26.78
N LEU A 449 -1.02 25.84 -26.64
CA LEU A 449 -1.52 27.08 -27.26
C LEU A 449 -1.12 28.34 -26.50
N GLY A 450 -0.59 28.23 -25.28
CA GLY A 450 -0.25 29.38 -24.44
C GLY A 450 -1.47 30.19 -23.99
N GLN A 451 -2.62 29.52 -23.86
CA GLN A 451 -3.83 30.12 -23.30
C GLN A 451 -3.80 29.98 -21.76
N PRO A 452 -4.40 30.90 -20.99
CA PRO A 452 -4.45 30.73 -19.54
C PRO A 452 -5.22 29.46 -19.18
N ALA A 453 -4.64 28.62 -18.33
CA ALA A 453 -5.34 27.52 -17.67
C ALA A 453 -6.58 28.07 -16.96
N PHE A 454 -7.72 27.40 -17.14
CA PHE A 454 -8.98 27.77 -16.50
C PHE A 454 -8.80 28.15 -15.02
N GLY A 455 -9.29 29.34 -14.64
CA GLY A 455 -9.53 29.70 -13.24
C GLY A 455 -10.15 31.10 -13.11
N PRO A 456 -10.74 31.48 -11.96
CA PRO A 456 -11.50 30.73 -10.96
C PRO A 456 -13.01 30.99 -11.10
N LYS A 457 -13.84 30.34 -10.27
CA LYS A 457 -15.29 30.58 -10.07
C LYS A 457 -15.77 31.95 -10.56
N GLN A 458 -16.71 31.97 -11.51
CA GLN A 458 -17.53 33.15 -11.75
C GLN A 458 -18.18 33.55 -10.42
N LYS A 459 -17.62 34.56 -9.74
CA LYS A 459 -18.36 35.36 -8.77
C LYS A 459 -19.59 35.85 -9.53
N LYS A 460 -20.77 35.36 -9.13
CA LYS A 460 -22.05 35.97 -9.49
C LYS A 460 -21.89 37.46 -9.24
N ARG A 461 -21.81 38.25 -10.31
CA ARG A 461 -22.05 39.69 -10.21
C ARG A 461 -23.49 39.83 -9.77
N GLY A 462 -23.68 40.14 -8.49
CA GLY A 462 -24.93 40.70 -8.02
C GLY A 462 -25.25 41.90 -8.90
N ARG A 463 -26.42 41.87 -9.54
CA ARG A 463 -26.99 43.06 -10.15
C ARG A 463 -27.45 43.97 -9.00
N CYS A 464 -27.04 45.23 -9.09
CA CYS A 464 -27.69 46.34 -8.41
C CYS A 464 -29.17 46.40 -8.75
#